data_AF-A0A2U8FG31-F1
#
_entry.id   AF-A0A2U8FG31-F1
#
_cell.length_a   1.000
_cell.length_b   1.000
_cell.length_c   1.000
_cell.angle_alpha   90.00
_cell.angle_beta   90.00
_cell.angle_gamma   90.00
#
_symmetry.space_group_name_H-M   'P 1'
#
loop_
_entity.id
_entity.type
_entity.pdbx_description
1 polymer ?
#
loop_
_entity_poly.entity_id
_entity_poly.type
_entity_poly.pdbx_seq_one_letter_code
_entity_poly.pdbx_strand_id
1 'polypeptide(L)' 'MGDKISAKDMEKWIKLVDEIYTKITEANMYGKELLVNNGKSRGIENFFLRQEIKKSIETKEAKTKKAKTQESKKEEA' A
#
# COMPACT_ATOMS: atom_id res chain seq x y z
N MET A 1 0.49 15.43 44.34
CA MET A 1 1.72 15.49 43.53
C MET A 1 1.44 14.69 42.27
N GLY A 2 1.48 15.31 41.10
CA GLY A 2 1.18 14.60 39.85
C GLY A 2 2.23 13.54 39.58
N ASP A 3 1.79 12.34 39.21
CA ASP A 3 2.67 11.24 38.80
C ASP A 3 3.54 11.71 37.64
N LYS A 4 4.83 11.87 37.90
CA LYS A 4 5.80 12.23 36.88
C LYS A 4 6.14 10.98 36.09
N ILE A 5 5.85 10.98 34.79
CA ILE A 5 6.33 9.96 33.86
C ILE A 5 7.86 9.90 33.96
N SER A 6 8.39 8.69 34.19
CA SER A 6 9.83 8.49 34.20
C SER A 6 10.40 8.50 32.77
N ALA A 7 11.69 8.80 32.63
CA ALA A 7 12.36 8.72 31.33
C ALA A 7 12.24 7.32 30.69
N LYS A 8 12.23 6.26 31.51
CA LYS A 8 12.05 4.86 31.06
C LYS A 8 10.63 4.62 30.53
N ASP A 9 9.63 5.23 31.13
CA ASP A 9 8.26 5.15 30.64
C ASP A 9 8.12 5.93 29.33
N MET A 10 8.75 7.09 29.22
CA MET A 10 8.78 7.87 27.98
C MET A 10 9.47 7.09 26.83
N GLU A 11 10.57 6.38 27.10
CA GLU A 11 11.23 5.53 26.10
C GLU A 11 10.32 4.39 25.61
N LYS A 12 9.56 3.75 26.52
CA LYS A 12 8.57 2.73 26.13
C LYS A 12 7.46 3.31 25.26
N TRP A 13 6.97 4.51 25.60
CA TRP A 13 5.95 5.19 24.82
C TRP A 13 6.42 5.51 23.40
N ILE A 14 7.66 5.99 23.26
CA ILE A 14 8.24 6.27 21.93
C ILE A 14 8.31 4.99 21.09
N LYS A 15 8.83 3.88 21.65
CA LYS A 15 8.88 2.59 20.95
C LYS A 15 7.49 2.10 20.53
N LEU A 16 6.51 2.25 21.41
CA LEU A 16 5.13 1.86 21.11
C LEU A 16 4.55 2.70 19.97
N VAL A 17 4.83 4.01 19.93
CA VAL A 17 4.40 4.88 18.83
C VAL A 17 5.04 4.45 17.51
N ASP A 18 6.33 4.12 17.52
CA ASP A 18 7.04 3.64 16.32
C ASP A 18 6.48 2.30 15.81
N GLU A 19 6.16 1.37 16.72
CA GLU A 19 5.53 0.09 16.38
C GLU A 19 4.13 0.29 15.78
N ILE A 20 3.33 1.20 16.35
CA ILE A 20 1.99 1.54 15.84
C ILE A 20 2.11 2.16 14.44
N TYR A 21 3.04 3.10 14.26
CA TYR A 21 3.27 3.73 12.97
C TYR A 21 3.68 2.72 11.90
N THR A 22 4.54 1.78 12.24
CA THR A 22 4.96 0.68 11.36
C THR A 22 3.75 -0.15 10.92
N LYS A 23 2.92 -0.60 11.87
CA LYS A 23 1.74 -1.41 11.58
C LYS A 23 0.71 -0.67 10.72
N ILE A 24 0.50 0.62 10.98
CA ILE A 24 -0.40 1.46 10.15
C ILE A 24 0.13 1.55 8.72
N THR A 25 1.44 1.73 8.56
CA THR A 25 2.08 1.83 7.25
C THR A 25 1.93 0.53 6.46
N GLU A 26 2.20 -0.61 7.10
CA GLU A 26 2.02 -1.94 6.50
C GLU A 26 0.57 -2.20 6.09
N ALA A 27 -0.40 -1.90 6.96
CA ALA A 27 -1.82 -2.07 6.66
C ALA A 27 -2.26 -1.19 5.49
N ASN A 28 -1.77 0.05 5.41
CA ASN A 28 -2.05 0.95 4.30
C ASN A 28 -1.47 0.44 2.98
N MET A 29 -0.22 -0.05 3.00
CA MET A 29 0.40 -0.66 1.81
C MET A 29 -0.40 -1.86 1.32
N TYR A 30 -0.75 -2.78 2.23
CA TYR A 30 -1.54 -3.97 1.90
C TYR A 30 -2.92 -3.61 1.33
N GLY A 31 -3.62 -2.64 1.94
CA GLY A 31 -4.90 -2.16 1.43
C GLY A 31 -4.80 -1.56 0.03
N LYS A 32 -3.75 -0.78 -0.25
CA LYS A 32 -3.49 -0.25 -1.59
C LYS A 32 -3.25 -1.36 -2.60
N GLU A 33 -2.43 -2.36 -2.27
CA GLU A 33 -2.15 -3.49 -3.14
C GLU A 33 -3.41 -4.29 -3.47
N LEU A 34 -4.29 -4.54 -2.50
CA LEU A 34 -5.56 -5.21 -2.73
C LEU A 34 -6.45 -4.44 -3.70
N LEU A 35 -6.53 -3.11 -3.55
CA LEU A 35 -7.32 -2.26 -4.46
C LEU A 35 -6.77 -2.31 -5.89
N VAL A 36 -5.45 -2.27 -6.05
CA VAL A 36 -4.79 -2.39 -7.36
C VAL A 36 -5.01 -3.78 -7.95
N ASN A 37 -4.85 -4.84 -7.16
CA ASN A 37 -5.00 -6.21 -7.61
C ASN A 37 -6.43 -6.54 -8.05
N ASN A 38 -7.41 -5.99 -7.35
CA ASN A 38 -8.83 -6.17 -7.67
C ASN A 38 -9.35 -5.21 -8.74
N GLY A 39 -8.52 -4.28 -9.24
CA GLY A 39 -8.95 -3.27 -10.22
C GLY A 39 -9.98 -2.28 -9.68
N LYS A 40 -10.06 -2.10 -8.35
CA LYS A 40 -11.11 -1.29 -7.70
C LYS A 40 -10.58 0.07 -7.28
N SER A 41 -10.87 1.09 -8.09
CA SER A 41 -10.67 2.51 -7.73
C SER A 41 -11.98 3.26 -7.48
N ARG A 42 -13.13 2.70 -7.89
CA ARG A 42 -14.45 3.30 -7.72
C ARG A 42 -14.89 3.21 -6.26
N GLY A 43 -15.33 4.33 -5.67
CA GLY A 43 -15.73 4.41 -4.25
C GLY A 43 -14.66 4.97 -3.30
N ILE A 44 -13.43 5.20 -3.77
CA ILE A 44 -12.37 5.83 -2.95
C ILE A 44 -12.60 7.34 -2.85
N GLU A 45 -13.26 7.82 -1.81
CA GLU A 45 -13.63 9.24 -1.64
C GLU A 45 -12.45 10.20 -1.84
N ASN A 46 -11.29 9.88 -1.25
CA ASN A 46 -10.08 10.69 -1.41
C ASN A 46 -9.61 10.71 -2.88
N PHE A 47 -9.61 11.91 -3.48
CA PHE A 47 -9.25 12.10 -4.88
C PHE A 47 -7.82 11.66 -5.20
N PHE A 48 -6.83 12.05 -4.41
CA PHE A 48 -5.43 11.73 -4.66
C PHE A 48 -5.17 10.22 -4.61
N LEU A 49 -5.70 9.57 -3.57
CA LEU A 49 -5.61 8.11 -3.42
C LEU A 49 -6.28 7.39 -4.59
N ARG A 50 -7.46 7.87 -5.02
CA ARG A 50 -8.15 7.30 -6.18
C ARG A 50 -7.31 7.37 -7.46
N GLN A 51 -6.69 8.52 -7.73
CA GLN A 51 -5.84 8.70 -8.90
C GLN A 51 -4.58 7.84 -8.83
N GLU A 52 -3.95 7.73 -7.66
CA GLU A 52 -2.79 6.87 -7.42
C GLU A 52 -3.13 5.40 -7.74
N ILE A 53 -4.22 4.88 -7.16
CA ILE A 53 -4.68 3.50 -7.40
C ILE A 53 -5.04 3.27 -8.86
N LYS A 54 -5.74 4.21 -9.50
CA LYS A 54 -6.12 4.11 -10.92
C LYS A 54 -4.88 3.98 -11.82
N LYS A 55 -3.88 4.83 -11.63
CA LYS A 55 -2.61 4.76 -12.39
C LYS A 55 -1.88 3.44 -12.17
N SER A 56 -1.87 2.94 -10.94
CA SER A 56 -1.23 1.66 -10.60
C SER A 56 -1.93 0.47 -11.28
N ILE A 57 -3.26 0.47 -11.33
CA ILE A 57 -4.05 -0.54 -12.06
C ILE A 57 -3.70 -0.52 -13.55
N GLU A 58 -3.77 0.66 -14.18
CA GLU A 58 -3.46 0.83 -15.61
C GLU A 58 -2.03 0.36 -15.94
N THR A 59 -1.06 0.68 -15.08
CA THR A 59 0.34 0.24 -15.22
C THR A 59 0.47 -1.28 -15.12
N LYS A 60 -0.22 -1.89 -14.16
CA LYS A 60 -0.22 -3.36 -13.98
C LYS A 60 -0.80 -4.04 -15.21
N GLU A 61 -1.96 -3.59 -15.70
CA GLU A 61 -2.59 -4.13 -16.89
C GLU A 61 -1.72 -3.98 -18.14
N ALA A 62 -1.07 -2.83 -18.32
CA ALA A 62 -0.15 -2.61 -19.44
C ALA A 62 1.03 -3.58 -19.42
N LYS A 63 1.61 -3.86 -18.24
CA LYS A 63 2.66 -4.86 -18.06
C LYS A 63 2.15 -6.27 -18.35
N THR A 64 0.98 -6.65 -17.84
CA THR A 64 0.38 -7.97 -18.10
C THR A 64 0.08 -8.19 -19.59
N LYS A 65 -0.46 -7.19 -20.28
CA LYS A 65 -0.72 -7.27 -21.73
C LYS A 65 0.58 -7.44 -22.52
N LYS A 66 1.63 -6.68 -22.20
CA LYS A 66 2.95 -6.81 -22.83
C LYS A 66 3.58 -8.19 -22.62
N ALA A 67 3.46 -8.75 -21.40
CA ALA A 67 3.96 -10.10 -21.11
C ALA A 67 3.26 -11.16 -21.97
N LYS A 68 1.93 -11.12 -22.04
CA LYS A 68 1.15 -12.05 -22.88
C LYS A 68 1.52 -11.96 -24.36
N THR A 69 1.72 -10.74 -24.88
CA THR A 69 2.12 -10.56 -26.29
C THR A 69 3.53 -11.10 -26.59
N GLN A 70 4.46 -11.11 -25.64
CA GLN A 70 5.78 -11.71 -25.82
C GLN A 70 5.75 -13.25 -25.73
N GLU A 71 4.86 -13.80 -24.93
CA GLU A 71 4.69 -15.25 -24.77
C GLU A 71 4.07 -15.88 -26.03
N SER A 72 3.02 -15.26 -26.59
CA SER A 72 2.41 -15.73 -27.85
C SER A 72 3.36 -15.69 -29.05
N LYS A 73 4.33 -14.76 -29.08
CA LYS A 73 5.36 -14.71 -30.13
C LYS A 73 6.45 -15.79 -30.01
N LYS A 74 6.56 -16.45 -28.85
CA LYS A 74 7.49 -17.57 -28.63
C LYS A 74 6.89 -18.93 -28.97
N GLU A 75 5.56 -19.07 -28.95
CA GLU A 75 4.88 -20.32 -29.31
C GLU A 75 4.66 -20.46 -30.83
N GLU A 76 4.78 -19.38 -31.60
CA GLU A 76 4.65 -19.38 -33.07
C GLU A 76 5.98 -19.52 -33.84
N ALA A 77 7.12 -19.69 -33.15
CA ALA A 77 8.46 -19.82 -33.74
C ALA A 77 9.09 -21.18 -33.43
#